data_AF-A0A4R5ND28-F1
#
_entry.id   AF-A0A4R5ND28-F1
#
_cell.length_a   1.000
_cell.length_b   1.000
_cell.length_c   1.000
_cell.angle_alpha   90.00
_cell.angle_beta   90.00
_cell.angle_gamma   90.00
#
_symmetry.space_group_name_H-M   'P 1'
#
loop_
_entity.id
_entity.type
_entity.pdbx_description
1 polymer ?
#
loop_
_entity_poly.entity_id
_entity_poly.type
_entity_poly.pdbx_seq_one_letter_code
_entity_poly.pdbx_strand_id
1 'polypeptide(L)'
;MLNFGEIYALSILDGKREDYYFNSHILRNVFLVSESSIAANLVEQGLLSLTFERELSLSKLYVDQLKDILFKHDLSTTGRKAILANRIIENLDDEEINKIIKTKTFLLTDAGQELLDNNPFVHFITENYCDNIITFKTAEMAGISNNQNDPIIIIDQITDFLVEKYTLEKRYKKLFEVLNHRLFSKLKYNIDQTDFLDTCLKIIFLSLSGQASNITNYQLPDLKRQIETLDDLKSKIAVFPMNCINKLIRFQAGNGVSDDSLLLQFHCILDEYRQIDSLFSDVEMVALLKAGLTYNYAAIDNIYQNNFSVNKKECR
;
A
#
# COMPACT_ATOMS: atom_id res chain seq x y z
N MET A 1 -24.68 -15.39 1.88
CA MET A 1 -23.91 -14.18 2.25
C MET A 1 -22.53 -14.36 1.65
N LEU A 2 -22.10 -13.45 0.78
CA LEU A 2 -20.82 -13.56 0.07
C LEU A 2 -19.67 -13.26 1.03
N ASN A 3 -18.54 -13.94 0.84
CA ASN A 3 -17.31 -13.59 1.52
C ASN A 3 -16.59 -12.42 0.82
N PHE A 4 -15.63 -11.79 1.49
CA PHE A 4 -14.90 -10.64 0.95
C PHE A 4 -14.14 -10.95 -0.37
N GLY A 5 -13.70 -12.19 -0.57
CA GLY A 5 -13.06 -12.61 -1.81
C GLY A 5 -14.05 -12.66 -2.99
N GLU A 6 -15.27 -13.12 -2.74
CA GLU A 6 -16.35 -13.11 -3.75
C GLU A 6 -16.80 -11.69 -4.09
N ILE A 7 -16.91 -10.81 -3.09
CA ILE A 7 -17.21 -9.37 -3.29
C ILE A 7 -16.09 -8.70 -4.10
N TYR A 8 -14.83 -9.00 -3.80
CA TYR A 8 -13.71 -8.44 -4.57
C TYR A 8 -13.69 -8.98 -6.00
N ALA A 9 -13.96 -10.26 -6.20
CA ALA A 9 -14.04 -10.84 -7.55
C ALA A 9 -15.15 -10.19 -8.39
N LEU A 10 -16.30 -9.87 -7.77
CA LEU A 10 -17.38 -9.12 -8.41
C LEU A 10 -16.87 -7.79 -9.00
N SER A 11 -16.08 -7.03 -8.24
CA SER A 11 -15.48 -5.76 -8.71
C SER A 11 -14.48 -5.92 -9.85
N ILE A 12 -13.77 -7.05 -9.93
CA ILE A 12 -12.76 -7.31 -10.98
C ILE A 12 -13.41 -7.78 -12.28
N LEU A 13 -14.47 -8.58 -12.17
CA LEU A 13 -15.10 -9.24 -13.30
C LEU A 13 -15.88 -8.27 -14.19
N ASP A 14 -16.33 -7.14 -13.67
CA ASP A 14 -17.06 -6.15 -14.46
C ASP A 14 -16.27 -5.72 -15.71
N GLY A 15 -16.92 -5.81 -16.87
CA GLY A 15 -16.32 -5.52 -18.19
C GLY A 15 -15.29 -6.55 -18.69
N LYS A 16 -15.06 -7.66 -17.97
CA LYS A 16 -14.19 -8.77 -18.39
C LYS A 16 -14.94 -9.79 -19.24
N ARG A 17 -14.20 -10.49 -20.10
CA ARG A 17 -14.76 -11.57 -20.93
C ARG A 17 -15.05 -12.81 -20.09
N GLU A 18 -15.94 -13.67 -20.56
CA GLU A 18 -16.29 -14.93 -19.90
C GLU A 18 -15.11 -15.91 -19.79
N ASP A 19 -14.11 -15.78 -20.67
CA ASP A 19 -12.86 -16.54 -20.65
C ASP A 19 -11.74 -15.82 -19.88
N TYR A 20 -12.06 -14.77 -19.11
CA TYR A 20 -11.10 -14.06 -18.30
C TYR A 20 -10.47 -14.99 -17.25
N TYR A 21 -9.15 -15.09 -17.31
CA TYR A 21 -8.37 -15.76 -16.30
C TYR A 21 -8.10 -14.81 -15.13
N PHE A 22 -8.44 -15.22 -13.92
CA PHE A 22 -8.23 -14.44 -12.70
C PHE A 22 -6.72 -14.36 -12.38
N ASN A 23 -6.03 -13.39 -12.96
CA ASN A 23 -4.63 -13.13 -12.61
C ASN A 23 -4.48 -12.26 -11.35
N SER A 24 -5.30 -12.51 -10.32
CA SER A 24 -5.23 -11.75 -9.07
C SER A 24 -4.48 -12.53 -8.00
N HIS A 25 -3.23 -12.12 -7.74
CA HIS A 25 -2.46 -12.58 -6.59
C HIS A 25 -3.27 -12.51 -5.29
N ILE A 26 -4.13 -11.49 -5.15
CA ILE A 26 -4.96 -11.28 -3.96
C ILE A 26 -6.02 -12.37 -3.82
N LEU A 27 -6.77 -12.71 -4.87
CA LEU A 27 -7.79 -13.77 -4.79
C LEU A 27 -7.20 -15.12 -4.39
N ARG A 28 -6.03 -15.45 -4.96
CA ARG A 28 -5.36 -16.73 -4.69
C ARG A 28 -4.65 -16.77 -3.34
N ASN A 29 -3.93 -15.72 -2.96
CA ASN A 29 -3.03 -15.76 -1.80
C ASN A 29 -3.61 -15.10 -0.55
N VAL A 30 -4.55 -14.16 -0.71
CA VAL A 30 -5.21 -13.49 0.43
C VAL A 30 -6.54 -14.17 0.76
N PHE A 31 -7.38 -14.41 -0.24
CA PHE A 31 -8.71 -14.99 -0.01
C PHE A 31 -8.78 -16.51 -0.16
N LEU A 32 -7.74 -17.14 -0.71
CA LEU A 32 -7.69 -18.58 -0.97
C LEU A 32 -8.89 -19.11 -1.79
N VAL A 33 -9.46 -18.27 -2.65
CA VAL A 33 -10.66 -18.64 -3.41
C VAL A 33 -10.28 -19.34 -4.71
N SER A 34 -10.93 -20.47 -4.99
CA SER A 34 -10.80 -21.18 -6.25
C SER A 34 -11.49 -20.40 -7.37
N GLU A 35 -10.70 -19.98 -8.36
CA GLU A 35 -11.14 -19.18 -9.51
C GLU A 35 -12.19 -19.90 -10.37
N SER A 36 -12.19 -21.23 -10.35
CA SER A 36 -12.93 -22.09 -11.28
C SER A 36 -14.45 -22.13 -11.09
N SER A 37 -15.02 -21.49 -10.06
CA SER A 37 -16.47 -21.47 -9.82
C SER A 37 -17.05 -20.12 -9.43
N ILE A 38 -16.21 -19.12 -9.16
CA ILE A 38 -16.68 -17.86 -8.56
C ILE A 38 -17.57 -17.07 -9.54
N ALA A 39 -17.18 -17.02 -10.82
CA ALA A 39 -17.92 -16.26 -11.82
C ALA A 39 -19.29 -16.88 -12.09
N ALA A 40 -19.37 -18.21 -12.17
CA ALA A 40 -20.63 -18.93 -12.33
C ALA A 40 -21.57 -18.68 -11.15
N ASN A 41 -21.05 -18.73 -9.91
CA ASN A 41 -21.83 -18.48 -8.71
C ASN A 41 -22.36 -17.04 -8.64
N LEU A 42 -21.58 -16.04 -9.07
CA LEU A 42 -22.00 -14.64 -9.10
C LEU A 42 -23.09 -14.38 -10.15
N VAL A 43 -23.04 -15.10 -11.27
CA VAL A 43 -24.11 -15.08 -12.29
C VAL A 43 -25.38 -15.76 -11.78
N GLU A 44 -25.25 -16.94 -11.15
CA GLU A 44 -26.40 -17.66 -10.57
C GLU A 44 -27.10 -16.84 -9.47
N GLN A 45 -26.33 -16.10 -8.68
CA GLN A 45 -26.86 -15.18 -7.66
C GLN A 45 -27.44 -13.88 -8.25
N GLY A 46 -27.38 -13.68 -9.57
CA GLY A 46 -27.92 -12.49 -10.24
C GLY A 46 -27.14 -11.20 -9.98
N LEU A 47 -25.88 -11.30 -9.52
CA LEU A 47 -24.99 -10.15 -9.27
C LEU A 47 -24.18 -9.76 -10.50
N LEU A 48 -23.96 -10.74 -11.39
CA LEU A 48 -23.41 -10.53 -12.72
C LEU A 48 -24.39 -11.03 -13.78
N SER A 49 -24.35 -10.40 -14.93
CA SER A 49 -24.97 -10.91 -16.16
C SER A 49 -23.88 -11.21 -17.20
N LEU A 50 -24.12 -12.25 -18.00
CA LEU A 50 -23.29 -12.57 -19.15
C LEU A 50 -24.00 -12.09 -20.41
N THR A 51 -23.52 -10.99 -20.99
CA THR A 51 -24.11 -10.37 -22.18
C THR A 51 -23.11 -10.21 -23.32
N PHE A 52 -23.61 -10.10 -24.53
CA PHE A 52 -22.83 -9.68 -25.69
C PHE A 52 -22.77 -8.16 -25.73
N GLU A 53 -21.88 -7.58 -24.93
CA GLU A 53 -21.61 -6.14 -24.95
C GLU A 53 -20.93 -5.75 -26.27
N ARG A 54 -21.73 -5.32 -27.25
CA ARG A 54 -21.28 -5.17 -28.64
C ARG A 54 -20.26 -4.06 -28.76
N GLU A 55 -20.54 -2.92 -28.15
CA GLU A 55 -19.69 -1.74 -28.14
C GLU A 55 -18.33 -2.08 -27.51
N LEU A 56 -18.37 -2.65 -26.31
CA LEU A 56 -17.19 -3.03 -25.55
C LEU A 56 -16.38 -4.13 -26.25
N SER A 57 -17.04 -5.12 -26.84
CA SER A 57 -16.39 -6.24 -27.53
C SER A 57 -15.79 -5.84 -28.88
N LEU A 58 -16.51 -5.06 -29.69
CA LEU A 58 -16.00 -4.52 -30.96
C LEU A 58 -14.86 -3.54 -30.73
N SER A 59 -14.91 -2.75 -29.65
CA SER A 59 -13.80 -1.86 -29.27
C SER A 59 -12.50 -2.61 -28.94
N LYS A 60 -12.56 -3.91 -28.61
CA LYS A 60 -11.38 -4.73 -28.32
C LYS A 60 -10.77 -5.37 -29.58
N LEU A 61 -11.48 -5.42 -30.71
CA LEU A 61 -10.96 -5.94 -31.99
C LEU A 61 -9.91 -5.03 -32.60
N TYR A 62 -9.00 -5.59 -33.40
CA TYR A 62 -8.05 -4.79 -34.19
C TYR A 62 -8.77 -4.07 -35.33
N VAL A 63 -8.21 -2.94 -35.80
CA VAL A 63 -8.79 -2.14 -36.88
C VAL A 63 -9.01 -2.96 -38.14
N ASP A 64 -8.08 -3.84 -38.49
CA ASP A 64 -8.19 -4.69 -39.68
C ASP A 64 -9.30 -5.73 -39.55
N GLN A 65 -9.52 -6.27 -38.35
CA GLN A 65 -10.64 -7.19 -38.09
C GLN A 65 -11.99 -6.49 -38.26
N LEU A 66 -12.12 -5.23 -37.82
CA LEU A 66 -13.33 -4.43 -38.04
C LEU A 66 -13.56 -4.14 -39.51
N LYS A 67 -12.50 -3.84 -40.27
CA LYS A 67 -12.59 -3.63 -41.73
C LYS A 67 -12.99 -4.89 -42.47
N ASP A 68 -12.47 -6.05 -42.09
CA ASP A 68 -12.83 -7.33 -42.68
C ASP A 68 -14.31 -7.66 -42.47
N ILE A 69 -14.85 -7.35 -41.29
CA ILE A 69 -16.29 -7.48 -41.01
C ILE A 69 -17.07 -6.55 -41.92
N LEU A 70 -16.75 -5.25 -41.93
CA LEU A 70 -17.46 -4.27 -42.77
C LEU A 70 -17.40 -4.65 -44.26
N PHE A 71 -16.25 -5.10 -44.76
CA PHE A 71 -16.08 -5.53 -46.14
C PHE A 71 -16.98 -6.72 -46.50
N LYS A 72 -17.12 -7.72 -45.62
CA LYS A 72 -17.99 -8.89 -45.84
C LYS A 72 -19.48 -8.55 -45.90
N HIS A 73 -19.87 -7.41 -45.34
CA HIS A 73 -21.23 -6.90 -45.35
C HIS A 73 -21.42 -5.72 -46.34
N ASP A 74 -20.47 -5.53 -47.27
CA ASP A 74 -20.49 -4.46 -48.28
C ASP A 74 -20.59 -3.03 -47.68
N LEU A 75 -20.05 -2.85 -46.47
CA LEU A 75 -20.01 -1.56 -45.76
C LEU A 75 -18.65 -0.85 -45.92
N SER A 76 -18.68 0.48 -45.83
CA SER A 76 -17.47 1.31 -45.93
C SER A 76 -16.44 0.92 -44.86
N THR A 77 -15.19 0.67 -45.28
CA THR A 77 -14.06 0.30 -44.40
C THR A 77 -13.19 1.49 -43.98
N THR A 78 -13.63 2.71 -44.30
CA THR A 78 -12.90 3.95 -43.99
C THR A 78 -13.37 4.57 -42.67
N GLY A 79 -12.43 5.12 -41.90
CA GLY A 79 -12.71 5.79 -40.63
C GLY A 79 -11.78 5.37 -39.49
N ARG A 80 -11.92 6.04 -38.34
CA ARG A 80 -11.24 5.67 -37.09
C ARG A 80 -11.95 4.48 -36.44
N LYS A 81 -11.24 3.75 -35.57
CA LYS A 81 -11.72 2.51 -34.92
C LYS A 81 -13.14 2.60 -34.34
N ALA A 82 -13.45 3.65 -33.59
CA ALA A 82 -14.78 3.85 -33.01
C ALA A 82 -15.89 3.99 -34.07
N ILE A 83 -15.60 4.68 -35.18
CA ILE A 83 -16.55 4.84 -36.30
C ILE A 83 -16.81 3.49 -36.98
N LEU A 84 -15.76 2.69 -37.16
CA LEU A 84 -15.89 1.34 -37.74
C LEU A 84 -16.74 0.43 -36.84
N ALA A 85 -16.52 0.47 -35.52
CA ALA A 85 -17.30 -0.30 -34.56
C ALA A 85 -18.78 0.13 -34.54
N ASN A 86 -19.06 1.44 -34.48
CA ASN A 86 -20.44 1.95 -34.52
C ASN A 86 -21.15 1.59 -35.82
N ARG A 87 -20.45 1.65 -36.96
CA ARG A 87 -21.03 1.25 -38.25
C ARG A 87 -21.46 -0.22 -38.25
N ILE A 88 -20.70 -1.10 -37.62
CA ILE A 88 -21.09 -2.51 -37.46
C ILE A 88 -22.37 -2.60 -36.62
N ILE A 89 -22.43 -1.90 -35.49
CA ILE A 89 -23.59 -1.92 -34.57
C ILE A 89 -24.86 -1.36 -35.23
N GLU A 90 -24.72 -0.31 -36.02
CA GLU A 90 -25.86 0.36 -36.67
C GLU A 90 -26.42 -0.42 -37.87
N ASN A 91 -25.64 -1.32 -38.48
CA ASN A 91 -26.00 -1.96 -39.75
C ASN A 91 -26.18 -3.48 -39.69
N LEU A 92 -25.64 -4.15 -38.66
CA LEU A 92 -25.81 -5.60 -38.48
C LEU A 92 -26.79 -5.86 -37.34
N ASP A 93 -27.55 -6.95 -37.47
CA ASP A 93 -28.46 -7.37 -36.41
C ASP A 93 -27.73 -8.11 -35.26
N ASP A 94 -28.47 -8.32 -34.17
CA ASP A 94 -28.01 -8.98 -32.96
C ASP A 94 -27.43 -10.38 -33.23
N GLU A 95 -28.04 -11.16 -34.12
CA GLU A 95 -27.58 -12.52 -34.42
C GLU A 95 -26.29 -12.51 -35.23
N GLU A 96 -26.18 -11.61 -36.22
CA GLU A 96 -24.99 -11.42 -37.03
C GLU A 96 -23.81 -10.98 -36.18
N ILE A 97 -24.02 -9.99 -35.31
CA ILE A 97 -22.98 -9.50 -34.41
C ILE A 97 -22.57 -10.60 -33.41
N ASN A 98 -23.51 -11.38 -32.87
CA ASN A 98 -23.19 -12.47 -31.94
C ASN A 98 -22.46 -13.65 -32.61
N LYS A 99 -22.62 -13.86 -33.93
CA LYS A 99 -21.80 -14.84 -34.69
C LYS A 99 -20.34 -14.40 -34.80
N ILE A 100 -20.10 -13.09 -34.80
CA ILE A 100 -18.76 -12.49 -34.85
C ILE A 100 -18.15 -12.45 -33.44
N ILE A 101 -18.90 -11.95 -32.47
CA ILE A 101 -18.50 -11.83 -31.06
C ILE A 101 -18.78 -13.16 -30.36
N LYS A 102 -17.77 -14.02 -30.34
CA LYS A 102 -17.91 -15.38 -29.77
C LYS A 102 -17.84 -15.44 -28.26
N THR A 103 -17.53 -14.33 -27.59
CA THR A 103 -17.33 -14.29 -26.15
C THR A 103 -18.23 -13.27 -25.49
N LYS A 104 -18.93 -13.69 -24.45
CA LYS A 104 -19.71 -12.81 -23.59
C LYS A 104 -18.81 -12.01 -22.66
N THR A 105 -19.36 -10.93 -22.15
CA THR A 105 -18.75 -10.05 -21.15
C THR A 105 -19.59 -10.11 -19.88
N PHE A 106 -18.92 -10.19 -18.73
CA PHE A 106 -19.55 -10.02 -17.42
C PHE A 106 -19.88 -8.55 -17.22
N LEU A 107 -21.11 -8.26 -16.84
CA LEU A 107 -21.56 -6.94 -16.41
C LEU A 107 -22.21 -7.01 -15.04
N LEU A 108 -21.95 -6.02 -14.19
CA LEU A 108 -22.70 -5.81 -12.96
C LEU A 108 -24.19 -5.63 -13.25
N THR A 109 -25.01 -6.29 -12.44
CA THR A 109 -26.44 -5.97 -12.34
C THR A 109 -26.63 -4.84 -11.32
N ASP A 110 -27.82 -4.26 -11.26
CA ASP A 110 -28.16 -3.28 -10.21
C ASP A 110 -27.91 -3.82 -8.80
N ALA A 111 -28.24 -5.11 -8.57
CA ALA A 111 -27.98 -5.80 -7.32
C ALA A 111 -26.47 -6.01 -7.06
N GLY A 112 -25.70 -6.29 -8.11
CA GLY A 112 -24.24 -6.37 -8.04
C GLY A 112 -23.61 -5.01 -7.68
N GLN A 113 -24.08 -3.93 -8.30
CA GLN A 113 -23.62 -2.58 -8.02
C GLN A 113 -23.97 -2.14 -6.60
N GLU A 114 -25.22 -2.36 -6.16
CA GLU A 114 -25.67 -2.06 -4.80
C GLU A 114 -24.83 -2.83 -3.75
N LEU A 115 -24.45 -4.08 -4.04
CA LEU A 115 -23.59 -4.85 -3.15
C LEU A 115 -22.19 -4.22 -3.03
N LEU A 116 -21.60 -3.75 -4.14
CA LEU A 116 -20.30 -3.08 -4.13
C LEU A 116 -20.36 -1.73 -3.40
N ASP A 117 -21.41 -0.95 -3.65
CA ASP A 117 -21.63 0.36 -3.03
C ASP A 117 -21.83 0.26 -1.51
N ASN A 118 -22.38 -0.86 -1.03
CA ASN A 118 -22.52 -1.17 0.38
C ASN A 118 -21.27 -1.79 1.02
N ASN A 119 -20.25 -2.16 0.22
CA ASN A 119 -19.01 -2.77 0.68
C ASN A 119 -17.74 -2.10 0.12
N PRO A 120 -17.64 -0.75 0.11
CA PRO A 120 -16.48 -0.03 -0.45
C PRO A 120 -15.17 -0.40 0.26
N PHE A 121 -15.28 -0.75 1.54
CA PHE A 121 -14.19 -1.23 2.37
C PHE A 121 -13.45 -2.46 1.78
N VAL A 122 -14.16 -3.38 1.12
CA VAL A 122 -13.54 -4.58 0.52
C VAL A 122 -12.56 -4.20 -0.59
N HIS A 123 -12.98 -3.27 -1.45
CA HIS A 123 -12.13 -2.75 -2.50
C HIS A 123 -10.93 -2.01 -1.91
N PHE A 124 -11.15 -1.16 -0.90
CA PHE A 124 -10.06 -0.43 -0.25
C PHE A 124 -8.98 -1.36 0.34
N ILE A 125 -9.37 -2.35 1.15
CA ILE A 125 -8.43 -3.25 1.83
C ILE A 125 -7.64 -4.08 0.83
N THR A 126 -8.28 -4.50 -0.26
CA THR A 126 -7.60 -5.31 -1.30
C THR A 126 -6.60 -4.48 -2.07
N GLU A 127 -6.95 -3.27 -2.52
CA GLU A 127 -6.01 -2.40 -3.24
C GLU A 127 -4.82 -1.92 -2.40
N ASN A 128 -4.99 -1.82 -1.08
CA ASN A 128 -3.96 -1.35 -0.15
C ASN A 128 -3.41 -2.48 0.72
N TYR A 129 -3.64 -3.74 0.33
CA TYR A 129 -3.30 -4.89 1.14
C TYR A 129 -1.81 -4.89 1.53
N CYS A 130 -1.56 -5.01 2.82
CA CYS A 130 -0.22 -5.09 3.38
C CYS A 130 -0.23 -6.08 4.55
N ASP A 131 0.55 -7.15 4.41
CA ASP A 131 0.64 -8.22 5.41
C ASP A 131 0.79 -7.65 6.82
N ASN A 132 -0.08 -8.10 7.72
CA ASN A 132 -0.12 -7.72 9.15
C ASN A 132 -0.40 -6.23 9.46
N ILE A 133 -0.62 -5.37 8.45
CA ILE A 133 -0.94 -3.96 8.65
C ILE A 133 -2.33 -3.65 8.08
N ILE A 134 -2.51 -3.70 6.77
CA ILE A 134 -3.79 -3.44 6.11
C ILE A 134 -4.36 -4.79 5.66
N THR A 135 -5.24 -5.34 6.49
CA THR A 135 -5.92 -6.62 6.27
C THR A 135 -7.35 -6.52 6.77
N PHE A 136 -8.23 -7.44 6.35
CA PHE A 136 -9.60 -7.51 6.88
C PHE A 136 -9.62 -7.72 8.40
N LYS A 137 -8.69 -8.52 8.91
CA LYS A 137 -8.56 -8.79 10.36
C LYS A 137 -8.13 -7.55 11.14
N THR A 138 -7.12 -6.83 10.68
CA THR A 138 -6.64 -5.63 11.38
C THR A 138 -7.68 -4.51 11.33
N ALA A 139 -8.42 -4.40 10.24
CA ALA A 139 -9.55 -3.49 10.12
C ALA A 139 -10.73 -3.86 11.04
N GLU A 140 -11.10 -5.14 11.11
CA GLU A 140 -12.11 -5.60 12.07
C GLU A 140 -11.69 -5.27 13.52
N MET A 141 -10.42 -5.55 13.86
CA MET A 141 -9.87 -5.24 15.18
C MET A 141 -9.82 -3.73 15.48
N ALA A 142 -9.63 -2.90 14.46
CA ALA A 142 -9.67 -1.44 14.55
C ALA A 142 -11.11 -0.87 14.54
N GLY A 143 -12.13 -1.71 14.37
CA GLY A 143 -13.54 -1.28 14.37
C GLY A 143 -13.96 -0.52 13.12
N ILE A 144 -13.32 -0.78 11.97
CA ILE A 144 -13.70 -0.15 10.70
C ILE A 144 -15.08 -0.63 10.27
N SER A 145 -15.97 0.31 9.94
CA SER A 145 -17.28 -0.01 9.38
C SER A 145 -17.17 -0.41 7.90
N ASN A 146 -17.96 -1.38 7.47
CA ASN A 146 -17.98 -1.87 6.07
C ASN A 146 -18.36 -0.76 5.06
N ASN A 147 -19.10 0.25 5.49
CA ASN A 147 -19.52 1.39 4.66
C ASN A 147 -18.52 2.55 4.66
N GLN A 148 -17.42 2.46 5.43
CA GLN A 148 -16.37 3.47 5.38
C GLN A 148 -15.68 3.40 4.01
N ASN A 149 -15.62 4.53 3.31
CA ASN A 149 -15.06 4.63 1.98
C ASN A 149 -13.93 5.66 1.88
N ASP A 150 -13.68 6.46 2.92
CA ASP A 150 -12.56 7.39 2.95
C ASP A 150 -11.25 6.61 3.22
N PRO A 151 -10.33 6.54 2.23
CA PRO A 151 -9.08 5.81 2.38
C PRO A 151 -8.28 6.22 3.61
N ILE A 152 -8.35 7.49 3.99
CA ILE A 152 -7.49 8.10 5.00
C ILE A 152 -8.01 7.81 6.38
N ILE A 153 -9.32 7.90 6.55
CA ILE A 153 -9.96 7.48 7.79
C ILE A 153 -9.65 5.99 8.05
N ILE A 154 -9.74 5.14 7.02
CA ILE A 154 -9.43 3.71 7.18
C ILE A 154 -7.96 3.51 7.55
N ILE A 155 -7.02 4.16 6.84
CA ILE A 155 -5.59 4.06 7.13
C ILE A 155 -5.28 4.55 8.54
N ASP A 156 -5.78 5.71 8.93
CA ASP A 156 -5.50 6.30 10.24
C ASP A 156 -6.08 5.44 11.35
N GLN A 157 -7.34 5.00 11.26
CA GLN A 157 -7.93 4.14 12.28
C GLN A 157 -7.19 2.81 12.43
N ILE A 158 -6.82 2.14 11.33
CA ILE A 158 -6.06 0.89 11.38
C ILE A 158 -4.66 1.14 11.96
N THR A 159 -3.96 2.17 11.50
CA THR A 159 -2.58 2.43 11.94
C THR A 159 -2.52 2.96 13.36
N ASP A 160 -3.45 3.79 13.81
CA ASP A 160 -3.55 4.26 15.21
C ASP A 160 -3.81 3.08 16.15
N PHE A 161 -4.75 2.19 15.79
CA PHE A 161 -4.99 0.95 16.55
C PHE A 161 -3.71 0.10 16.67
N LEU A 162 -2.98 -0.09 15.56
CA LEU A 162 -1.76 -0.89 15.57
C LEU A 162 -0.61 -0.20 16.30
N VAL A 163 -0.51 1.13 16.21
CA VAL A 163 0.48 1.93 16.94
C VAL A 163 0.27 1.78 18.44
N GLU A 164 -0.96 1.95 18.93
CA GLU A 164 -1.30 1.76 20.34
C GLU A 164 -0.97 0.33 20.79
N LYS A 165 -1.49 -0.66 20.04
CA LYS A 165 -1.27 -2.07 20.32
C LYS A 165 0.21 -2.43 20.40
N TYR A 166 1.02 -2.05 19.40
CA TYR A 166 2.43 -2.43 19.36
C TYR A 166 3.29 -1.63 20.33
N THR A 167 2.86 -0.44 20.73
CA THR A 167 3.47 0.31 21.83
C THR A 167 3.25 -0.40 23.16
N LEU A 168 2.02 -0.81 23.47
CA LEU A 168 1.66 -1.56 24.69
C LEU A 168 2.33 -2.93 24.74
N GLU A 169 2.34 -3.67 23.63
CA GLU A 169 3.00 -4.98 23.51
C GLU A 169 4.54 -4.89 23.47
N LYS A 170 5.11 -3.67 23.44
CA LYS A 170 6.56 -3.42 23.27
C LYS A 170 7.14 -4.07 22.00
N ARG A 171 6.38 -4.07 20.90
CA ARG A 171 6.76 -4.66 19.60
C ARG A 171 7.23 -3.57 18.64
N TYR A 172 8.35 -2.93 18.99
CA TYR A 172 8.81 -1.71 18.33
C TYR A 172 9.20 -1.89 16.86
N LYS A 173 9.64 -3.09 16.45
CA LYS A 173 9.81 -3.42 15.03
C LYS A 173 8.50 -3.34 14.25
N LYS A 174 7.43 -3.91 14.81
CA LYS A 174 6.11 -3.84 14.17
C LYS A 174 5.56 -2.42 14.18
N LEU A 175 5.80 -1.67 15.25
CA LEU A 175 5.49 -0.24 15.31
C LEU A 175 6.21 0.53 14.20
N PHE A 176 7.50 0.27 13.98
CA PHE A 176 8.28 0.87 12.89
C PHE A 176 7.70 0.52 11.51
N GLU A 177 7.32 -0.73 11.27
CA GLU A 177 6.68 -1.19 10.02
C GLU A 177 5.35 -0.45 9.77
N VAL A 178 4.50 -0.32 10.80
CA VAL A 178 3.22 0.41 10.73
C VAL A 178 3.42 1.89 10.41
N LEU A 179 4.33 2.56 11.12
CA LEU A 179 4.60 3.98 10.90
C LEU A 179 5.17 4.25 9.50
N ASN A 180 6.06 3.39 9.00
CA ASN A 180 6.52 3.49 7.61
C ASN A 180 5.36 3.33 6.63
N HIS A 181 4.48 2.35 6.85
CA HIS A 181 3.32 2.20 5.98
C HIS A 181 2.40 3.43 6.04
N ARG A 182 2.11 3.97 7.24
CA ARG A 182 1.33 5.21 7.41
C ARG A 182 1.94 6.35 6.60
N LEU A 183 3.26 6.55 6.72
CA LEU A 183 3.99 7.57 5.97
C LEU A 183 3.84 7.40 4.45
N PHE A 184 4.04 6.18 3.93
CA PHE A 184 3.90 5.93 2.49
C PHE A 184 2.46 6.10 1.99
N SER A 185 1.48 5.65 2.78
CA SER A 185 0.07 5.80 2.44
C SER A 185 -0.35 7.26 2.41
N LYS A 186 0.05 8.08 3.39
CA LYS A 186 -0.27 9.52 3.40
C LYS A 186 0.37 10.27 2.23
N LEU A 187 1.58 9.88 1.82
CA LEU A 187 2.21 10.40 0.60
C LEU A 187 1.44 10.03 -0.67
N LYS A 188 0.89 8.81 -0.75
CA LYS A 188 0.06 8.35 -1.90
C LYS A 188 -1.19 9.20 -2.08
N TYR A 189 -1.79 9.68 -0.98
CA TYR A 189 -3.05 10.41 -0.99
C TYR A 189 -2.92 11.92 -0.70
N ASN A 190 -1.70 12.46 -0.63
CA ASN A 190 -1.39 13.90 -0.56
C ASN A 190 -2.00 14.66 0.64
N ILE A 191 -1.85 14.14 1.87
CA ILE A 191 -2.50 14.66 3.08
C ILE A 191 -1.59 15.50 3.98
N ASP A 192 -2.29 16.27 4.83
CA ASP A 192 -1.94 17.17 5.92
C ASP A 192 -0.58 16.98 6.63
N GLN A 193 -0.08 18.11 7.11
CA GLN A 193 1.31 18.40 7.38
C GLN A 193 1.79 17.95 8.76
N THR A 194 0.95 18.10 9.78
CA THR A 194 1.36 17.90 11.18
C THR A 194 1.59 16.43 11.52
N ASP A 195 0.72 15.53 11.07
CA ASP A 195 0.86 14.09 11.31
C ASP A 195 2.03 13.47 10.52
N PHE A 196 2.33 14.01 9.34
CA PHE A 196 3.50 13.61 8.55
C PHE A 196 4.80 13.84 9.34
N LEU A 197 4.92 15.00 9.96
CA LEU A 197 6.10 15.38 10.73
C LEU A 197 6.29 14.47 11.94
N ASP A 198 5.25 14.28 12.73
CA ASP A 198 5.27 13.38 13.89
C ASP A 198 5.66 11.95 13.51
N THR A 199 5.02 11.42 12.46
CA THR A 199 5.32 10.09 11.92
C THR A 199 6.78 9.95 11.49
N CYS A 200 7.32 10.95 10.76
CA CYS A 200 8.73 10.94 10.34
C CYS A 200 9.69 10.93 11.54
N LEU A 201 9.45 11.78 12.53
CA LEU A 201 10.30 11.86 13.71
C LEU A 201 10.25 10.57 14.54
N LYS A 202 9.08 9.93 14.68
CA LYS A 202 8.95 8.61 15.34
C LYS A 202 9.70 7.52 14.59
N ILE A 203 9.65 7.51 13.25
CA ILE A 203 10.43 6.59 12.41
C ILE A 203 11.94 6.80 12.62
N ILE A 204 12.38 8.07 12.68
CA ILE A 204 13.80 8.40 12.93
C ILE A 204 14.22 7.89 14.31
N PHE A 205 13.44 8.17 15.36
CA PHE A 205 13.68 7.67 16.71
C PHE A 205 13.78 6.14 16.75
N LEU A 206 12.83 5.41 16.16
CA LEU A 206 12.83 3.94 16.12
C LEU A 206 14.02 3.38 15.32
N SER A 207 14.48 4.11 14.30
CA SER A 207 15.68 3.73 13.56
C SER A 207 16.94 3.88 14.40
N LEU A 208 17.10 5.04 15.05
CA LEU A 208 18.25 5.33 15.89
C LEU A 208 18.29 4.45 17.16
N SER A 209 17.14 4.08 17.73
CA SER A 209 17.08 3.14 18.85
C SER A 209 17.42 1.70 18.46
N GLY A 210 17.58 1.39 17.17
CA GLY A 210 17.89 0.04 16.68
C GLY A 210 16.66 -0.83 16.42
N GLN A 211 15.46 -0.29 16.56
CA GLN A 211 14.19 -1.01 16.43
C GLN A 211 13.74 -1.19 14.96
N ALA A 212 14.40 -0.53 14.01
CA ALA A 212 14.15 -0.67 12.58
C ALA A 212 14.74 -1.95 11.95
N SER A 213 15.58 -2.70 12.68
CA SER A 213 16.34 -3.80 12.09
C SER A 213 15.45 -5.01 11.75
N ASN A 214 15.77 -5.69 10.65
CA ASN A 214 15.06 -6.92 10.23
C ASN A 214 15.24 -8.09 11.20
N ILE A 215 16.10 -7.95 12.22
CA ILE A 215 16.52 -9.03 13.09
C ILE A 215 15.52 -9.11 14.25
N THR A 216 14.53 -9.98 14.07
CA THR A 216 13.55 -10.30 15.11
C THR A 216 14.24 -10.88 16.33
N ASN A 217 13.86 -10.40 17.52
CA ASN A 217 14.09 -11.04 18.83
C ASN A 217 15.43 -10.81 19.55
N TYR A 218 16.28 -9.87 19.13
CA TYR A 218 17.39 -9.48 20.01
C TYR A 218 16.92 -8.47 21.04
N GLN A 219 17.27 -8.73 22.30
CA GLN A 219 17.30 -7.68 23.31
C GLN A 219 18.43 -6.71 22.93
N LEU A 220 18.32 -5.42 23.30
CA LEU A 220 19.34 -4.42 22.99
C LEU A 220 20.79 -4.88 23.26
N PRO A 221 21.11 -5.61 24.36
CA PRO A 221 22.46 -6.10 24.60
C PRO A 221 23.01 -7.02 23.50
N ASP A 222 22.19 -7.92 22.98
CA ASP A 222 22.60 -8.82 21.90
C ASP A 222 22.80 -8.07 20.59
N LEU A 223 21.97 -7.04 20.33
CA LEU A 223 22.10 -6.15 19.18
C LEU A 223 23.43 -5.39 19.21
N LYS A 224 23.79 -4.82 20.38
CA LYS A 224 25.08 -4.13 20.57
C LYS A 224 26.26 -5.07 20.34
N ARG A 225 26.21 -6.26 20.94
CA ARG A 225 27.24 -7.30 20.74
C ARG A 225 27.38 -7.68 19.26
N GLN A 226 26.28 -7.80 18.53
CA GLN A 226 26.33 -8.10 17.11
C GLN A 226 26.95 -6.95 16.30
N ILE A 227 26.59 -5.70 16.57
CA ILE A 227 27.18 -4.52 15.90
C ILE A 227 28.70 -4.46 16.12
N GLU A 228 29.16 -4.74 17.34
CA GLU A 228 30.59 -4.75 17.69
C GLU A 228 31.40 -5.81 16.92
N THR A 229 30.77 -6.93 16.55
CA THR A 229 31.40 -7.99 15.74
C THR A 229 31.51 -7.65 14.26
N LEU A 230 30.85 -6.58 13.79
CA LEU A 230 30.88 -6.19 12.38
C LEU A 230 32.06 -5.25 12.11
N ASP A 231 32.69 -5.44 10.95
CA ASP A 231 33.79 -4.60 10.49
C ASP A 231 33.30 -3.23 9.99
N ASP A 232 32.03 -3.14 9.59
CA ASP A 232 31.37 -1.88 9.20
C ASP A 232 30.41 -1.42 10.30
N LEU A 233 30.75 -0.29 10.93
CA LEU A 233 29.94 0.39 11.94
C LEU A 233 28.58 0.86 11.41
N LYS A 234 28.44 1.02 10.08
CA LYS A 234 27.18 1.31 9.38
C LYS A 234 26.52 0.04 8.84
N SER A 235 26.66 -1.07 9.57
CA SER A 235 25.97 -2.30 9.21
C SER A 235 24.46 -2.08 9.02
N LYS A 236 23.81 -2.98 8.26
CA LYS A 236 22.35 -2.99 8.03
C LYS A 236 21.50 -2.95 9.32
N ILE A 237 22.13 -3.10 10.49
CA ILE A 237 21.53 -3.18 11.81
C ILE A 237 21.31 -1.79 12.43
N ALA A 238 22.20 -0.82 12.18
CA ALA A 238 22.17 0.53 12.78
C ALA A 238 22.16 1.64 11.71
N VAL A 239 21.41 1.45 10.62
CA VAL A 239 21.45 2.38 9.48
C VAL A 239 20.85 3.74 9.85
N PHE A 240 21.62 4.81 9.63
CA PHE A 240 21.13 6.18 9.78
C PHE A 240 20.01 6.44 8.74
N PRO A 241 18.80 6.88 9.15
CA PRO A 241 17.61 6.91 8.29
C PRO A 241 17.58 8.13 7.34
N MET A 242 18.63 8.32 6.53
CA MET A 242 18.79 9.51 5.69
C MET A 242 17.65 9.69 4.68
N ASN A 243 17.02 8.61 4.23
CA ASN A 243 15.84 8.69 3.37
C ASN A 243 14.64 9.37 4.06
N CYS A 244 14.45 9.13 5.36
CA CYS A 244 13.40 9.79 6.14
C CYS A 244 13.78 11.25 6.42
N ILE A 245 15.05 11.51 6.77
CA ILE A 245 15.56 12.87 6.98
C ILE A 245 15.44 13.72 5.72
N ASN A 246 15.75 13.19 4.54
CA ASN A 246 15.57 13.91 3.28
C ASN A 246 14.11 14.29 3.01
N LYS A 247 13.15 13.42 3.40
CA LYS A 247 11.72 13.74 3.31
C LYS A 247 11.35 14.85 4.30
N LEU A 248 11.87 14.79 5.52
CA LEU A 248 11.70 15.81 6.56
C LEU A 248 12.22 17.17 6.12
N ILE A 249 13.43 17.25 5.55
CA ILE A 249 14.04 18.50 5.04
C ILE A 249 13.19 19.11 3.91
N ARG A 250 12.71 18.29 2.97
CA ARG A 250 11.83 18.78 1.89
C ARG A 250 10.53 19.35 2.42
N PHE A 251 9.95 18.67 3.39
CA PHE A 251 8.75 19.12 4.07
C PHE A 251 8.98 20.44 4.83
N GLN A 252 10.10 20.54 5.54
CA GLN A 252 10.50 21.73 6.27
C GLN A 252 10.61 22.96 5.35
N ALA A 253 11.28 22.80 4.21
CA ALA A 253 11.44 23.86 3.20
C ALA A 253 10.11 24.29 2.57
N GLY A 254 9.18 23.36 2.38
CA GLY A 254 7.86 23.65 1.79
C GLY A 254 6.88 24.36 2.73
N ASN A 255 7.04 24.19 4.05
CA ASN A 255 6.04 24.59 5.05
C ASN A 255 6.55 25.60 6.09
N GLY A 256 7.80 26.06 5.98
CA GLY A 256 8.35 27.10 6.85
C GLY A 256 8.61 26.65 8.30
N VAL A 257 8.79 25.35 8.53
CA VAL A 257 9.15 24.81 9.86
C VAL A 257 10.63 25.08 10.15
N SER A 258 10.99 25.48 11.37
CA SER A 258 12.39 25.71 11.75
C SER A 258 13.07 24.47 12.33
N ASP A 259 14.40 24.39 12.25
CA ASP A 259 15.19 23.33 12.89
C ASP A 259 14.87 23.25 14.40
N ASP A 260 14.77 24.39 15.08
CA ASP A 260 14.47 24.44 16.51
C ASP A 260 13.10 23.84 16.84
N SER A 261 12.10 24.07 15.98
CA SER A 261 10.76 23.48 16.15
C SER A 261 10.81 21.96 15.97
N LEU A 262 11.59 21.46 15.01
CA LEU A 262 11.77 20.02 14.79
C LEU A 262 12.46 19.35 15.98
N LEU A 263 13.53 19.98 16.48
CA LEU A 263 14.28 19.47 17.63
C LEU A 263 13.40 19.45 18.89
N LEU A 264 12.59 20.48 19.11
CA LEU A 264 11.64 20.52 20.23
C LEU A 264 10.62 19.38 20.16
N GLN A 265 10.02 19.14 18.99
CA GLN A 265 9.09 18.03 18.80
C GLN A 265 9.78 16.67 18.95
N PHE A 266 11.02 16.55 18.50
CA PHE A 266 11.81 15.34 18.68
C PHE A 266 12.08 15.05 20.16
N HIS A 267 12.31 16.08 20.98
CA HIS A 267 12.38 15.91 22.44
C HIS A 267 11.08 15.36 23.05
N CYS A 268 9.91 15.82 22.59
CA CYS A 268 8.63 15.24 23.03
C CYS A 268 8.52 13.75 22.69
N ILE A 269 9.03 13.33 21.54
CA ILE A 269 9.07 11.92 21.14
C ILE A 269 10.03 11.12 22.01
N LEU A 270 11.21 11.67 22.34
CA LEU A 270 12.14 11.03 23.29
C LEU A 270 11.47 10.80 24.65
N ASP A 271 10.71 11.78 25.15
CA ASP A 271 9.95 11.66 26.40
C ASP A 271 8.83 10.60 26.31
N GLU A 272 8.10 10.56 25.19
CA GLU A 272 7.04 9.56 24.90
C GLU A 272 7.57 8.12 24.92
N TYR A 273 8.79 7.92 24.41
CA TYR A 273 9.41 6.60 24.23
C TYR A 273 10.56 6.31 25.18
N ARG A 274 10.71 7.06 26.28
CA ARG A 274 11.82 6.93 27.25
C ARG A 274 12.02 5.51 27.83
N GLN A 275 10.99 4.67 27.81
CA GLN A 275 11.02 3.27 28.24
C GLN A 275 11.71 2.32 27.24
N ILE A 276 12.05 2.80 26.04
CA ILE A 276 12.68 2.00 25.00
C ILE A 276 14.19 2.02 25.18
N ASP A 277 14.75 0.85 25.43
CA ASP A 277 16.19 0.64 25.39
C ASP A 277 16.73 0.98 23.99
N SER A 278 17.71 1.88 23.93
CA SER A 278 18.23 2.45 22.69
C SER A 278 19.73 2.23 22.48
N LEU A 279 20.16 2.16 21.20
CA LEU A 279 21.57 2.17 20.80
C LEU A 279 22.26 3.48 21.18
N PHE A 280 21.61 4.62 20.93
CA PHE A 280 22.11 5.96 21.24
C PHE A 280 21.35 6.57 22.41
N SER A 281 22.05 7.32 23.25
CA SER A 281 21.44 8.19 24.26
C SER A 281 20.62 9.31 23.61
N ASP A 282 19.70 9.91 24.37
CA ASP A 282 18.88 11.04 23.90
C ASP A 282 19.73 12.20 23.35
N VAL A 283 20.85 12.51 24.02
CA VAL A 283 21.79 13.54 23.59
C VAL A 283 22.42 13.19 22.23
N GLU A 284 22.84 11.94 22.07
CA GLU A 284 23.40 11.45 20.80
C GLU A 284 22.33 11.43 19.69
N MET A 285 21.09 11.03 19.98
CA MET A 285 20.00 11.04 19.01
C MET A 285 19.67 12.44 18.50
N VAL A 286 19.61 13.42 19.40
CA VAL A 286 19.37 14.83 19.04
C VAL A 286 20.53 15.36 18.20
N ALA A 287 21.78 15.04 18.58
CA ALA A 287 22.96 15.41 17.81
C ALA A 287 22.96 14.78 16.41
N LEU A 288 22.52 13.52 16.30
CA LEU A 288 22.38 12.79 15.04
C LEU A 288 21.30 13.41 14.14
N LEU A 289 20.14 13.76 14.69
CA LEU A 289 19.09 14.45 13.92
C LEU A 289 19.60 15.81 13.41
N LYS A 290 20.22 16.62 14.28
CA LYS A 290 20.80 17.92 13.91
C LYS A 290 21.87 17.79 12.81
N ALA A 291 22.75 16.80 12.93
CA ALA A 291 23.76 16.52 11.92
C ALA A 291 23.13 16.07 10.60
N GLY A 292 22.05 15.27 10.66
CA GLY A 292 21.29 14.85 9.48
C GLY A 292 20.62 16.00 8.74
N LEU A 293 19.95 16.90 9.46
CA LEU A 293 19.29 18.10 8.90
C LEU A 293 20.28 19.00 8.14
N THR A 294 21.54 19.03 8.59
CA THR A 294 22.62 19.84 8.00
C THR A 294 23.53 19.07 7.04
N TYR A 295 23.21 17.82 6.70
CA TYR A 295 24.05 16.93 5.89
C TYR A 295 25.50 16.78 6.42
N ASN A 296 25.71 16.92 7.73
CA ASN A 296 27.01 16.81 8.36
C ASN A 296 27.39 15.34 8.60
N TYR A 297 27.77 14.65 7.53
CA TYR A 297 28.17 13.24 7.56
C TYR A 297 29.37 12.97 8.48
N ALA A 298 30.31 13.90 8.59
CA ALA A 298 31.47 13.75 9.47
C ALA A 298 31.06 13.70 10.96
N ALA A 299 30.08 14.52 11.36
CA ALA A 299 29.54 14.48 12.72
C ALA A 299 28.76 13.18 12.98
N ILE A 300 27.96 12.72 12.02
CA ILE A 300 27.26 11.42 12.11
C ILE A 300 28.28 10.30 12.32
N ASP A 301 29.33 10.25 11.49
CA ASP A 301 30.35 9.21 11.57
C ASP A 301 31.10 9.22 12.91
N ASN A 302 31.40 10.40 13.44
CA ASN A 302 32.04 10.56 14.74
C ASN A 302 31.15 10.03 15.88
N ILE A 303 29.84 10.36 15.88
CA ILE A 303 28.89 9.86 16.89
C ILE A 303 28.81 8.32 16.85
N TYR A 304 28.68 7.75 15.66
CA TYR A 304 28.68 6.29 15.47
C TYR A 304 29.98 5.64 15.96
N GLN A 305 31.13 6.23 15.62
CA GLN A 305 32.43 5.75 16.09
C GLN A 305 32.52 5.79 17.61
N ASN A 306 32.13 6.88 18.26
CA ASN A 306 32.20 6.96 19.72
C ASN A 306 31.27 5.95 20.40
N ASN A 307 30.07 5.75 19.86
CA ASN A 307 29.10 4.85 20.46
C ASN A 307 29.53 3.37 20.37
N PHE A 308 30.12 2.95 19.23
CA PHE A 308 30.43 1.54 18.97
C PHE A 308 31.93 1.17 19.06
N SER A 309 32.85 2.13 19.03
CA SER A 309 34.30 1.85 19.12
C SER A 309 34.83 1.78 20.55
N VAL A 310 34.08 2.31 21.53
CA VAL A 310 34.47 2.29 22.95
C VAL A 310 34.49 0.87 23.51
N ASN A 311 33.64 -0.04 23.02
CA ASN A 311 33.55 -1.42 23.53
C ASN A 311 34.59 -2.40 22.94
N LYS A 312 35.30 -2.05 21.85
CA LYS A 312 36.41 -2.88 21.33
C LYS A 312 37.68 -2.85 22.22
N LYS A 313 37.77 -1.93 23.19
CA LYS A 313 38.93 -1.81 24.10
C LYS A 313 38.80 -2.60 25.41
N GLU A 314 37.60 -3.05 25.80
CA GLU A 314 37.40 -3.79 27.05
C GLU A 314 37.44 -5.33 26.88
N CYS A 315 37.57 -5.83 25.64
CA CYS A 315 37.69 -7.26 25.32
C CYS A 315 39.07 -7.64 24.74
N ARG A 316 40.15 -6.94 25.12
CA ARG A 316 41.53 -7.36 24.89
C ARG A 316 42.28 -7.54 26.20
#